data_AF-A0A7X9MUF9-F1
#
_entry.id   AF-A0A7X9MUF9-F1
#
_cell.length_a   1.000
_cell.length_b   1.000
_cell.length_c   1.000
_cell.angle_alpha   90.00
_cell.angle_beta   90.00
_cell.angle_gamma   90.00
#
_symmetry.space_group_name_H-M   'P 1'
#
loop_
_entity.id
_entity.type
_entity.pdbx_description
1 polymer ?
#
loop_
_entity_poly.entity_id
_entity_poly.type
_entity_poly.pdbx_seq_one_letter_code
_entity_poly.pdbx_strand_id
1 'polypeptide(L)'
;MKREHDDLEEQLRNLPKHSLAKEEKRKVIYSIRNASKSNRLRFLKPLSVVIATACLLMVAYLASPMYNPDLTKETEVGMGSLTEQEYIKSLDLQIEDIKNTEITMNASGDKLHAVRTELSLTSKELIPIDVWHSMEFRAENKYLFLKDSYGIGNRASYNSNPNKDRYDYTITFESLYANYSEAELQKLLEASKDINFSVAYKGKTYDLNNESPKSVTLDAPFATSFPLQDSPQNVIGIEGKIGILGPDNFVAEDTRRGAKLMLYYWSDPESLVGKEYKVEAINSYGEKLLLSEGVLAAGLYSEDAHILTSFPAFTTEGEWQVSFYVEEELFEEFRIEVLPPFPKSEHYVLLDSPKEIQIGETTNVIIESSNGEKESIEVLLVNSNGDEIVQKSSFQNDQNPVIDAANGQRLFHYEGEIKFPKEGSWYLEIDGEQTQVFEN
;
A
#
# COMPACT_ATOMS: atom_id res chain seq x y z
N MET A 1 8.49 33.43 -34.44
CA MET A 1 7.41 33.24 -35.44
C MET A 1 7.77 33.66 -36.88
N LYS A 2 8.00 34.94 -37.23
CA LYS A 2 8.26 35.29 -38.66
C LYS A 2 9.58 34.69 -39.20
N ARG A 3 10.65 34.66 -38.38
CA ARG A 3 11.94 34.02 -38.73
C ARG A 3 11.84 32.50 -38.90
N GLU A 4 11.18 31.80 -37.98
CA GLU A 4 11.01 30.33 -38.05
C GLU A 4 10.22 29.89 -39.28
N HIS A 5 9.29 30.73 -39.74
CA HIS A 5 8.53 30.47 -40.96
C HIS A 5 9.40 30.60 -42.22
N ASP A 6 10.30 31.58 -42.24
CA ASP A 6 11.22 31.80 -43.37
C ASP A 6 12.25 30.65 -43.46
N ASP A 7 12.76 30.18 -42.31
CA ASP A 7 13.72 29.06 -42.23
C ASP A 7 13.12 27.72 -42.71
N LEU A 8 11.86 27.44 -42.38
CA LEU A 8 11.15 26.24 -42.84
C LEU A 8 10.88 26.26 -44.35
N GLU A 9 10.61 27.42 -44.93
CA GLU A 9 10.39 27.56 -46.38
C GLU A 9 11.70 27.32 -47.15
N GLU A 10 12.83 27.74 -46.59
CA GLU A 10 14.16 27.53 -47.18
C GLU A 10 14.59 26.05 -47.11
N GLN A 11 14.35 25.38 -45.99
CA GLN A 11 14.62 23.94 -45.84
C GLN A 11 13.82 23.08 -46.83
N LEU A 12 12.55 23.42 -47.09
CA LEU A 12 11.71 22.71 -48.07
C LEU A 12 12.14 22.91 -49.53
N ARG A 13 12.81 24.03 -49.83
CA ARG A 13 13.38 24.31 -51.17
C ARG A 13 14.66 23.52 -51.42
N ASN A 14 15.44 23.21 -50.39
CA ASN A 14 16.74 22.53 -50.48
C ASN A 14 16.66 20.99 -50.47
N LEU A 15 15.46 20.40 -50.34
CA LEU A 15 15.30 18.95 -50.41
C LEU A 15 15.63 18.39 -51.82
N PRO A 16 16.34 17.25 -51.92
CA PRO A 16 16.80 16.67 -53.18
C PRO A 16 15.63 16.34 -54.13
N LYS A 17 15.87 16.48 -55.44
CA LYS A 17 14.89 16.45 -56.55
C LYS A 17 13.96 15.22 -56.63
N HIS A 18 14.16 14.18 -55.82
CA HIS A 18 13.44 12.92 -55.89
C HIS A 18 12.53 12.61 -54.68
N SER A 19 12.42 13.48 -53.67
CA SER A 19 11.79 13.06 -52.40
C SER A 19 10.31 13.37 -52.20
N LEU A 20 9.60 14.07 -53.08
CA LEU A 20 8.13 14.22 -53.01
C LEU A 20 7.56 14.68 -54.37
N ALA A 21 6.36 14.21 -54.71
CA ALA A 21 5.67 14.66 -55.92
C ALA A 21 5.33 16.16 -55.83
N LYS A 22 5.31 16.85 -56.97
CA LYS A 22 5.13 18.32 -57.04
C LYS A 22 3.81 18.79 -56.40
N GLU A 23 2.80 17.93 -56.34
CA GLU A 23 1.51 18.19 -55.69
C GLU A 23 1.59 18.13 -54.16
N GLU A 24 2.38 17.21 -53.61
CA GLU A 24 2.54 17.07 -52.14
C GLU A 24 3.28 18.26 -51.56
N LYS A 25 4.33 18.76 -52.24
CA LYS A 25 4.99 20.02 -51.84
C LYS A 25 4.03 21.21 -51.83
N ARG A 26 3.10 21.29 -52.78
CA ARG A 26 2.09 22.36 -52.82
C ARG A 26 1.09 22.24 -51.66
N LYS A 27 0.71 21.02 -51.29
CA LYS A 27 -0.23 20.75 -50.20
C LYS A 27 0.34 21.17 -48.84
N VAL A 28 1.63 20.88 -48.59
CA VAL A 28 2.34 21.28 -47.36
C VAL A 28 2.54 22.80 -47.28
N ILE A 29 2.94 23.45 -48.37
CA ILE A 29 3.09 24.92 -48.38
C ILE A 29 1.74 25.61 -48.12
N TYR A 30 0.64 25.06 -48.66
CA TYR A 30 -0.69 25.62 -48.46
C TYR A 30 -1.20 25.45 -47.02
N SER A 31 -0.94 24.31 -46.36
CA SER A 31 -1.35 24.10 -44.96
C SER A 31 -0.60 25.01 -43.98
N ILE A 32 0.69 25.24 -44.20
CA ILE A 32 1.51 26.15 -43.38
C ILE A 32 1.00 27.59 -43.52
N ARG A 33 0.66 28.03 -44.75
CA ARG A 33 0.19 29.41 -44.99
C ARG A 33 -1.19 29.69 -44.39
N ASN A 34 -2.07 28.70 -44.33
CA ASN A 34 -3.39 28.84 -43.71
C ASN A 34 -3.35 28.79 -42.18
N ALA A 35 -2.40 28.06 -41.57
CA ALA A 35 -2.23 28.03 -40.13
C ALA A 35 -1.78 29.39 -39.53
N SER A 36 -1.12 30.24 -40.33
CA SER A 36 -0.62 31.56 -39.91
C SER A 36 -1.69 32.67 -39.87
N LYS A 37 -2.92 32.44 -40.34
CA LYS A 37 -4.01 33.45 -40.36
C LYS A 37 -5.11 33.10 -39.36
N SER A 38 -4.81 33.19 -38.07
CA SER A 38 -5.83 33.11 -37.04
C SER A 38 -5.60 34.15 -35.94
N ASN A 39 -6.61 35.02 -35.79
CA ASN A 39 -6.93 35.85 -34.64
C ASN A 39 -6.09 37.11 -34.36
N ARG A 40 -6.31 38.12 -35.21
CA ARG A 40 -6.02 39.53 -34.90
C ARG A 40 -7.31 40.28 -34.54
N LEU A 41 -7.94 39.96 -33.41
CA LEU A 41 -8.97 40.81 -32.79
C LEU A 41 -9.29 40.30 -31.37
N ARG A 42 -8.74 40.95 -30.33
CA ARG A 42 -9.20 40.95 -28.91
C ARG A 42 -8.19 41.75 -28.07
N PHE A 43 -8.24 43.08 -28.16
CA PHE A 43 -7.34 43.98 -27.40
C PHE A 43 -8.05 44.79 -26.31
N LEU A 44 -9.15 44.28 -25.74
CA LEU A 44 -9.92 44.98 -24.69
C LEU A 44 -10.30 44.11 -23.48
N LYS A 45 -9.70 42.92 -23.30
CA LYS A 45 -9.95 42.07 -22.12
C LYS A 45 -9.08 42.28 -20.87
N PRO A 46 -7.93 43.00 -20.85
CA PRO A 46 -7.12 43.05 -19.62
C PRO A 46 -7.74 43.96 -18.54
N LEU A 47 -8.55 44.95 -18.91
CA LEU A 47 -9.09 45.90 -17.93
C LEU A 47 -10.16 45.29 -17.01
N SER A 48 -10.99 44.38 -17.55
CA SER A 48 -12.06 43.75 -16.77
C SER A 48 -11.52 42.76 -15.72
N VAL A 49 -10.38 42.12 -16.00
CA VAL A 49 -9.73 41.21 -15.05
C VAL A 49 -9.17 42.01 -13.87
N VAL A 50 -8.47 43.13 -14.13
CA VAL A 50 -7.89 43.97 -13.07
C VAL A 50 -8.97 44.53 -12.13
N ILE A 51 -10.12 44.95 -12.68
CA ILE A 51 -11.24 45.45 -11.87
C ILE A 51 -11.84 44.33 -11.01
N ALA A 52 -12.04 43.14 -11.56
CA ALA A 52 -12.58 42.00 -10.82
C ALA A 52 -11.66 41.58 -9.67
N THR A 53 -10.33 41.53 -9.88
CA THR A 53 -9.36 41.18 -8.85
C THR A 53 -9.30 42.23 -7.74
N ALA A 54 -9.39 43.52 -8.09
CA ALA A 54 -9.42 44.61 -7.10
C ALA A 54 -10.68 44.55 -6.22
N CYS A 55 -11.84 44.22 -6.79
CA CYS A 55 -13.07 44.02 -6.03
C CYS A 55 -12.97 42.83 -5.07
N LEU A 56 -12.36 41.71 -5.49
CA LEU A 56 -12.17 40.52 -4.66
C LEU A 56 -11.23 40.79 -3.47
N LEU A 57 -10.13 41.51 -3.70
CA LEU A 57 -9.21 41.91 -2.64
C LEU A 57 -9.86 42.90 -1.65
N MET A 58 -10.71 43.81 -2.13
CA MET A 58 -11.45 44.73 -1.26
C MET A 58 -12.46 43.99 -0.37
N VAL A 59 -13.15 42.97 -0.90
CA VAL A 59 -14.05 42.13 -0.09
C VAL A 59 -13.27 41.34 0.96
N ALA A 60 -12.12 40.76 0.60
CA ALA A 60 -11.25 40.05 1.55
C ALA A 60 -10.73 40.98 2.67
N TYR A 61 -10.33 42.21 2.31
CA TYR A 61 -9.85 43.22 3.27
C TYR A 61 -10.96 43.69 4.21
N LEU A 62 -12.19 43.87 3.72
CA LEU A 62 -13.34 44.25 4.54
C LEU A 62 -13.86 43.09 5.41
N ALA A 63 -13.62 41.84 5.03
CA ALA A 63 -13.93 40.66 5.84
C ALA A 63 -12.86 40.39 6.92
N SER A 64 -11.63 40.90 6.78
CA SER A 64 -10.53 40.73 7.73
C SER A 64 -10.86 41.12 9.19
N PRO A 65 -11.55 42.23 9.50
CA PRO A 65 -11.88 42.57 10.89
C PRO A 65 -13.02 41.72 11.51
N MET A 66 -13.70 40.87 10.73
CA MET A 66 -14.61 39.85 11.27
C MET A 66 -13.89 38.55 11.65
N TYR A 67 -12.62 38.40 11.25
CA TYR A 67 -11.75 37.33 11.72
C TYR A 67 -11.03 37.83 12.99
N ASN A 68 -11.64 37.57 14.15
CA ASN A 68 -11.04 37.85 15.44
C ASN A 68 -10.19 36.63 15.86
N PRO A 69 -8.84 36.67 15.77
CA PRO A 69 -7.99 35.52 16.08
C PRO A 69 -7.95 35.17 17.59
N ASP A 70 -8.55 36.00 18.44
CA ASP A 70 -8.58 35.79 19.88
C ASP A 70 -9.77 34.93 20.36
N LEU A 71 -10.72 34.56 19.48
CA LEU A 71 -11.80 33.61 19.81
C LEU A 71 -11.48 32.14 19.48
N THR A 72 -10.34 31.85 18.87
CA THR A 72 -9.93 30.46 18.51
C THR A 72 -8.86 29.87 19.42
N LYS A 73 -8.41 30.59 20.47
CA LYS A 73 -7.30 30.15 21.35
C LYS A 73 -7.69 29.32 22.57
N GLU A 74 -8.98 29.05 22.81
CA GLU A 74 -9.43 28.21 23.94
C GLU A 74 -10.06 26.86 23.52
N THR A 75 -9.68 26.31 22.36
CA THR A 75 -10.07 24.93 22.00
C THR A 75 -9.00 24.15 21.21
N GLU A 76 -7.73 24.57 21.26
CA GLU A 76 -6.58 23.79 20.77
C GLU A 76 -5.98 22.91 21.89
N VAL A 77 -6.84 22.19 22.61
CA VAL A 77 -6.42 21.02 23.38
C VAL A 77 -7.23 19.84 22.85
N GLY A 78 -6.69 19.18 21.83
CA GLY A 78 -7.28 17.96 21.27
C GLY A 78 -6.82 17.70 19.84
N MET A 79 -5.79 16.86 19.70
CA MET A 79 -5.36 16.20 18.46
C MET A 79 -4.85 17.11 17.33
N GLY A 80 -3.60 17.57 17.49
CA GLY A 80 -2.78 18.00 16.36
C GLY A 80 -2.25 16.80 15.57
N SER A 81 -2.56 16.78 14.28
CA SER A 81 -1.72 16.36 13.15
C SER A 81 -0.96 15.02 13.15
N LEU A 82 -1.38 13.99 13.86
CA LEU A 82 -1.27 12.64 13.29
C LEU A 82 -2.30 12.59 12.16
N THR A 83 -1.86 12.32 10.93
CA THR A 83 -2.81 12.29 9.81
C THR A 83 -3.91 11.31 10.17
N GLU A 84 -5.16 11.78 10.33
CA GLU A 84 -6.29 10.93 10.73
C GLU A 84 -6.49 9.71 9.79
N GLN A 85 -5.79 9.68 8.64
CA GLN A 85 -5.70 8.55 7.71
C GLN A 85 -4.81 7.39 8.20
N GLU A 86 -3.71 7.66 8.90
CA GLU A 86 -2.84 6.63 9.49
C GLU A 86 -3.47 6.04 10.74
N TYR A 87 -4.15 6.87 11.54
CA TYR A 87 -4.84 6.45 12.74
C TYR A 87 -5.90 5.36 12.48
N ILE A 88 -6.65 5.43 11.37
CA ILE A 88 -7.63 4.37 11.03
C ILE A 88 -6.96 3.09 10.56
N LYS A 89 -5.79 3.17 9.91
CA LYS A 89 -5.02 1.97 9.54
C LYS A 89 -4.40 1.30 10.78
N SER A 90 -4.03 2.07 11.80
CA SER A 90 -3.47 1.55 13.06
C SER A 90 -4.54 1.08 14.06
N LEU A 91 -5.81 1.43 13.84
CA LEU A 91 -6.90 1.17 14.77
C LEU A 91 -7.23 -0.33 14.97
N ASP A 92 -6.65 -1.22 14.17
CA ASP A 92 -6.67 -2.68 14.37
C ASP A 92 -8.10 -3.18 14.72
N LEU A 93 -9.10 -2.65 13.99
CA LEU A 93 -10.52 -2.91 14.27
C LEU A 93 -10.87 -4.33 13.88
N GLN A 94 -11.06 -5.18 14.88
CA GLN A 94 -11.43 -6.58 14.68
C GLN A 94 -12.91 -6.77 14.97
N ILE A 95 -13.63 -7.41 14.04
CA ILE A 95 -14.95 -7.96 14.33
C ILE A 95 -14.72 -9.13 15.28
N GLU A 96 -15.10 -8.95 16.55
CA GLU A 96 -14.99 -10.03 17.54
C GLU A 96 -16.15 -11.01 17.39
N ASP A 97 -17.34 -10.50 17.11
CA ASP A 97 -18.56 -11.30 16.97
C ASP A 97 -19.69 -10.48 16.32
N ILE A 98 -20.59 -11.16 15.60
CA ILE A 98 -21.90 -10.61 15.20
C ILE A 98 -22.91 -11.11 16.22
N LYS A 99 -23.06 -10.35 17.31
CA LYS A 99 -23.62 -10.90 18.55
C LYS A 99 -25.08 -11.27 18.49
N ASN A 100 -25.89 -10.72 17.59
CA ASN A 100 -27.27 -11.18 17.36
C ASN A 100 -27.88 -10.50 16.13
N THR A 101 -28.69 -11.26 15.38
CA THR A 101 -29.70 -10.70 14.48
C THR A 101 -31.07 -10.86 15.16
N GLU A 102 -31.58 -9.78 15.74
CA GLU A 102 -32.90 -9.77 16.38
C GLU A 102 -33.98 -9.38 15.37
N ILE A 103 -35.05 -10.18 15.35
CA ILE A 103 -36.20 -10.00 14.48
C ILE A 103 -37.35 -9.49 15.35
N THR A 104 -37.76 -8.24 15.16
CA THR A 104 -38.89 -7.67 15.91
C THR A 104 -40.16 -7.75 15.08
N MET A 105 -41.20 -8.38 15.63
CA MET A 105 -42.53 -8.45 15.02
C MET A 105 -43.44 -7.34 15.56
N ASN A 106 -44.45 -6.93 14.78
CA ASN A 106 -45.48 -6.01 15.24
C ASN A 106 -46.33 -6.64 16.38
N ALA A 107 -47.17 -5.82 17.03
CA ALA A 107 -47.96 -6.25 18.19
C ALA A 107 -48.93 -7.42 17.91
N SER A 108 -49.32 -7.62 16.65
CA SER A 108 -50.15 -8.75 16.21
C SER A 108 -49.35 -10.02 15.86
N GLY A 109 -48.01 -9.94 15.84
CA GLY A 109 -47.13 -11.07 15.51
C GLY A 109 -47.17 -11.52 14.06
N ASP A 110 -47.84 -10.76 13.18
CA ASP A 110 -48.13 -11.14 11.79
C ASP A 110 -47.32 -10.37 10.75
N LYS A 111 -46.62 -9.30 11.16
CA LYS A 111 -45.71 -8.54 10.29
C LYS A 111 -44.41 -8.23 10.98
N LEU A 112 -43.33 -8.46 10.26
CA LEU A 112 -42.01 -8.00 10.63
C LEU A 112 -41.99 -6.47 10.71
N HIS A 113 -41.39 -5.94 11.77
CA HIS A 113 -41.23 -4.50 12.02
C HIS A 113 -39.77 -4.05 11.80
N ALA A 114 -38.80 -4.83 12.28
CA ALA A 114 -37.38 -4.51 12.16
C ALA A 114 -36.50 -5.76 12.14
N VAL A 115 -35.39 -5.68 11.41
CA VAL A 115 -34.22 -6.56 11.58
C VAL A 115 -33.12 -5.71 12.19
N ARG A 116 -32.62 -6.15 13.35
CA ARG A 116 -31.52 -5.50 14.05
C ARG A 116 -30.31 -6.42 14.03
N THR A 117 -29.19 -5.95 13.49
CA THR A 117 -27.91 -6.65 13.52
C THR A 117 -26.94 -5.88 14.40
N GLU A 118 -26.39 -6.55 15.41
CA GLU A 118 -25.37 -5.97 16.28
C GLU A 118 -23.98 -6.48 15.90
N LEU A 119 -23.08 -5.57 15.57
CA LEU A 119 -21.67 -5.83 15.30
C LEU A 119 -20.87 -5.46 16.55
N SER A 120 -20.14 -6.43 17.11
CA SER A 120 -19.15 -6.17 18.15
C SER A 120 -17.78 -5.98 17.53
N LEU A 121 -17.23 -4.79 17.68
CA LEU A 121 -15.87 -4.48 17.28
C LEU A 121 -14.99 -4.37 18.52
N THR A 122 -13.73 -4.75 18.39
CA THR A 122 -12.72 -4.45 19.41
C THR A 122 -11.58 -3.67 18.79
N SER A 123 -10.97 -2.79 19.57
CA SER A 123 -9.73 -2.09 19.22
C SER A 123 -8.83 -2.01 20.44
N LYS A 124 -7.51 -2.05 20.21
CA LYS A 124 -6.49 -1.84 21.25
C LYS A 124 -6.49 -0.40 21.76
N GLU A 125 -6.92 0.55 20.92
CA GLU A 125 -6.92 1.97 21.20
C GLU A 125 -8.33 2.57 21.25
N LEU A 126 -8.49 3.64 22.05
CA LEU A 126 -9.76 4.36 22.16
C LEU A 126 -9.99 5.21 20.91
N ILE A 127 -10.99 4.89 20.11
CA ILE A 127 -11.44 5.76 19.01
C ILE A 127 -12.02 7.07 19.56
N PRO A 128 -11.47 8.23 19.20
CA PRO A 128 -12.04 9.52 19.57
C PRO A 128 -13.45 9.70 19.02
N ILE A 129 -14.30 10.37 19.80
CA ILE A 129 -15.72 10.53 19.45
C ILE A 129 -15.94 11.28 18.13
N ASP A 130 -15.07 12.23 17.78
CA ASP A 130 -15.17 12.99 16.53
C ASP A 130 -14.77 12.16 15.30
N VAL A 131 -13.80 11.26 15.46
CA VAL A 131 -13.42 10.26 14.45
C VAL A 131 -14.56 9.27 14.27
N TRP A 132 -15.14 8.80 15.37
CA TRP A 132 -16.29 7.89 15.33
C TRP A 132 -17.50 8.51 14.60
N HIS A 133 -17.84 9.77 14.89
CA HIS A 133 -18.96 10.45 14.24
C HIS A 133 -18.75 10.71 12.74
N SER A 134 -17.51 10.64 12.25
CA SER A 134 -17.18 10.83 10.83
C SER A 134 -16.98 9.50 10.08
N MET A 135 -17.07 8.37 10.77
CA MET A 135 -17.11 7.04 10.16
C MET A 135 -18.53 6.73 9.67
N GLU A 136 -18.66 6.34 8.41
CA GLU A 136 -19.88 5.82 7.82
C GLU A 136 -19.78 4.30 7.74
N PHE A 137 -20.44 3.60 8.65
CA PHE A 137 -20.48 2.14 8.60
C PHE A 137 -21.50 1.68 7.55
N ARG A 138 -21.05 0.77 6.69
CA ARG A 138 -21.84 0.17 5.63
C ARG A 138 -21.89 -1.33 5.84
N ALA A 139 -23.08 -1.89 5.68
CA ALA A 139 -23.30 -3.32 5.63
C ALA A 139 -23.81 -3.63 4.22
N GLU A 140 -22.99 -4.29 3.42
CA GLU A 140 -23.38 -4.72 2.09
C GLU A 140 -23.79 -6.19 2.13
N ASN A 141 -25.01 -6.45 1.68
CA ASN A 141 -25.49 -7.79 1.48
C ASN A 141 -26.38 -7.84 0.24
N LYS A 142 -25.98 -8.66 -0.73
CA LYS A 142 -26.65 -8.85 -2.02
C LYS A 142 -28.13 -9.28 -1.92
N TYR A 143 -28.55 -9.76 -0.74
CA TYR A 143 -29.92 -10.20 -0.46
C TYR A 143 -30.73 -9.22 0.40
N LEU A 144 -30.08 -8.29 1.11
CA LEU A 144 -30.76 -7.27 1.94
C LEU A 144 -31.26 -6.07 1.12
N PHE A 145 -30.71 -5.83 -0.08
CA PHE A 145 -31.20 -4.78 -0.99
C PHE A 145 -32.39 -5.23 -1.86
N LEU A 146 -33.52 -5.60 -1.25
CA LEU A 146 -34.73 -5.95 -2.03
C LEU A 146 -36.02 -5.52 -1.31
N LYS A 147 -36.53 -4.32 -1.65
CA LYS A 147 -37.81 -4.16 -2.41
C LYS A 147 -38.15 -2.70 -2.74
N ASP A 148 -37.82 -1.73 -1.87
CA ASP A 148 -38.53 -0.44 -1.90
C ASP A 148 -37.67 0.84 -1.99
N SER A 149 -36.39 0.79 -2.34
CA SER A 149 -35.54 2.00 -2.55
C SER A 149 -35.42 2.97 -1.35
N TYR A 150 -36.04 2.68 -0.21
CA TYR A 150 -35.85 3.42 1.02
C TYR A 150 -34.55 2.95 1.65
N GLY A 151 -33.57 3.86 1.70
CA GLY A 151 -32.29 3.60 2.35
C GLY A 151 -32.51 3.12 3.77
N ILE A 152 -31.75 2.08 4.14
CA ILE A 152 -31.69 1.57 5.51
C ILE A 152 -31.44 2.77 6.42
N GLY A 153 -32.35 2.98 7.38
CA GLY A 153 -32.14 3.96 8.44
C GLY A 153 -31.08 3.44 9.40
N ASN A 154 -29.81 3.47 8.99
CA ASN A 154 -28.68 3.02 9.81
C ASN A 154 -28.60 3.88 11.07
N ARG A 155 -29.23 3.45 12.15
CA ARG A 155 -29.01 4.05 13.47
C ARG A 155 -27.84 3.34 14.14
N ALA A 156 -26.62 3.76 13.81
CA ALA A 156 -25.45 3.37 14.56
C ALA A 156 -25.51 4.00 15.96
N SER A 157 -25.86 3.20 16.97
CA SER A 157 -25.67 3.59 18.38
C SER A 157 -24.32 3.08 18.87
N TYR A 158 -23.57 3.95 19.53
CA TYR A 158 -22.27 3.66 20.12
C TYR A 158 -22.40 3.37 21.61
N ASN A 159 -21.79 2.28 22.05
CA ASN A 159 -21.47 2.08 23.46
C ASN A 159 -20.05 1.53 23.53
N SER A 160 -19.15 2.29 24.15
CA SER A 160 -17.81 1.81 24.48
C SER A 160 -17.79 1.33 25.92
N ASN A 161 -17.42 0.08 26.13
CA ASN A 161 -17.09 -0.39 27.47
C ASN A 161 -15.57 -0.63 27.53
N PRO A 162 -14.82 0.13 28.35
CA PRO A 162 -13.41 -0.14 28.52
C PRO A 162 -13.25 -1.51 29.22
N ASN A 163 -12.51 -2.41 28.59
CA ASN A 163 -11.99 -3.62 29.21
C ASN A 163 -10.52 -3.36 29.61
N LYS A 164 -9.92 -4.22 30.45
CA LYS A 164 -8.57 -3.99 30.99
C LYS A 164 -7.50 -3.78 29.92
N ASP A 165 -7.65 -4.42 28.76
CA ASP A 165 -6.62 -4.48 27.72
C ASP A 165 -7.12 -4.03 26.32
N ARG A 166 -8.39 -3.60 26.20
CA ARG A 166 -9.00 -3.20 24.92
C ARG A 166 -10.28 -2.38 25.11
N TYR A 167 -10.75 -1.76 24.04
CA TYR A 167 -12.05 -1.10 23.96
C TYR A 167 -13.03 -1.95 23.18
N ASP A 168 -14.17 -2.28 23.80
CA ASP A 168 -15.26 -3.00 23.15
C ASP A 168 -16.27 -1.98 22.61
N TYR A 169 -16.61 -2.09 21.32
CA TYR A 169 -17.57 -1.24 20.64
C TYR A 169 -18.73 -2.08 20.14
N THR A 170 -19.95 -1.56 20.29
CA THR A 170 -21.13 -2.15 19.66
C THR A 170 -21.68 -1.18 18.62
N ILE A 171 -21.84 -1.66 17.39
CA ILE A 171 -22.53 -0.95 16.30
C ILE A 171 -23.82 -1.69 16.03
N THR A 172 -24.94 -0.97 16.11
CA THR A 172 -26.24 -1.52 15.73
C THR A 172 -26.63 -1.04 14.35
N PHE A 173 -26.96 -1.97 13.46
CA PHE A 173 -27.64 -1.70 12.21
C PHE A 173 -29.11 -2.09 12.38
N GLU A 174 -30.01 -1.13 12.25
CA GLU A 174 -31.44 -1.38 12.33
C GLU A 174 -32.06 -1.07 10.97
N SER A 175 -32.69 -2.08 10.36
CA SER A 175 -33.46 -1.88 9.15
C SER A 175 -34.95 -2.04 9.44
N LEU A 176 -35.69 -0.95 9.25
CA LEU A 176 -37.14 -0.90 9.36
C LEU A 176 -37.73 -1.38 8.03
N TYR A 177 -38.38 -2.53 8.03
CA TYR A 177 -38.97 -3.11 6.83
C TYR A 177 -40.48 -3.31 6.95
N ALA A 178 -41.15 -3.30 5.80
CA ALA A 178 -42.53 -3.71 5.65
C ALA A 178 -42.63 -5.01 4.83
N ASN A 179 -43.21 -6.06 5.43
CA ASN A 179 -43.79 -7.25 4.78
C ASN A 179 -42.85 -8.27 4.09
N TYR A 180 -41.93 -8.91 4.84
CA TYR A 180 -41.29 -10.16 4.41
C TYR A 180 -42.06 -11.41 4.87
N SER A 181 -42.03 -12.47 4.08
CA SER A 181 -42.51 -13.81 4.46
C SER A 181 -41.47 -14.58 5.27
N GLU A 182 -41.91 -15.59 6.02
CA GLU A 182 -41.04 -16.46 6.84
C GLU A 182 -39.92 -17.15 6.03
N ALA A 183 -40.20 -17.57 4.80
CA ALA A 183 -39.19 -18.15 3.90
C ALA A 183 -38.15 -17.13 3.42
N GLU A 184 -38.52 -15.86 3.28
CA GLU A 184 -37.59 -14.77 2.96
C GLU A 184 -36.72 -14.42 4.19
N LEU A 185 -37.29 -14.47 5.40
CA LEU A 185 -36.55 -14.28 6.66
C LEU A 185 -35.46 -15.33 6.86
N GLN A 186 -35.77 -16.61 6.62
CA GLN A 186 -34.78 -17.68 6.77
C GLN A 186 -33.60 -17.51 5.79
N LYS A 187 -33.87 -17.06 4.56
CA LYS A 187 -32.83 -16.73 3.58
C LYS A 187 -31.98 -15.53 3.99
N LEU A 188 -32.59 -14.51 4.60
CA LEU A 188 -31.87 -13.35 5.13
C LEU A 188 -30.96 -13.72 6.31
N LEU A 189 -31.42 -14.60 7.21
CA LEU A 189 -30.62 -15.14 8.33
C LEU A 189 -29.45 -16.03 7.86
N GLU A 190 -29.64 -16.80 6.79
CA GLU A 190 -28.56 -17.59 6.20
C GLU A 190 -27.56 -16.67 5.48
N ALA A 191 -28.06 -15.67 4.76
CA ALA A 191 -27.26 -14.66 4.08
C ALA A 191 -26.55 -13.68 5.02
N SER A 192 -26.98 -13.54 6.28
CA SER A 192 -26.35 -12.60 7.21
C SER A 192 -24.92 -13.01 7.58
N LYS A 193 -24.55 -14.27 7.34
CA LYS A 193 -23.19 -14.79 7.44
C LYS A 193 -22.25 -14.30 6.34
N ASP A 194 -22.83 -13.81 5.23
CA ASP A 194 -22.11 -13.26 4.07
C ASP A 194 -22.19 -11.72 4.04
N ILE A 195 -22.49 -11.05 5.17
CA ILE A 195 -22.50 -9.59 5.21
C ILE A 195 -21.07 -9.10 5.16
N ASN A 196 -20.73 -8.33 4.13
CA ASN A 196 -19.49 -7.58 4.11
C ASN A 196 -19.75 -6.27 4.85
N PHE A 197 -19.09 -6.12 5.99
CA PHE A 197 -19.07 -4.85 6.69
C PHE A 197 -17.93 -4.04 6.10
N SER A 198 -18.17 -2.76 5.86
CA SER A 198 -17.11 -1.82 5.53
C SER A 198 -17.32 -0.52 6.29
N VAL A 199 -16.23 0.19 6.55
CA VAL A 199 -16.28 1.54 7.11
C VAL A 199 -15.78 2.49 6.04
N ALA A 200 -16.56 3.53 5.75
CA ALA A 200 -16.15 4.63 4.89
C ALA A 200 -15.73 5.83 5.73
N TYR A 201 -14.57 6.38 5.45
CA TYR A 201 -14.05 7.59 6.11
C TYR A 201 -13.34 8.47 5.08
N LYS A 202 -13.74 9.75 5.01
CA LYS A 202 -13.20 10.74 4.05
C LYS A 202 -13.13 10.25 2.59
N GLY A 203 -14.14 9.49 2.15
CA GLY A 203 -14.25 9.01 0.78
C GLY A 203 -13.43 7.76 0.44
N LYS A 204 -12.76 7.14 1.43
CA LYS A 204 -12.13 5.82 1.31
C LYS A 204 -13.00 4.78 2.03
N THR A 205 -13.06 3.56 1.49
CA THR A 205 -13.81 2.43 2.05
C THR A 205 -12.82 1.37 2.51
N TYR A 206 -13.02 0.86 3.73
CA TYR A 206 -12.21 -0.18 4.36
C TYR A 206 -13.11 -1.37 4.67
N ASP A 207 -12.75 -2.55 4.18
CA ASP A 207 -13.50 -3.77 4.48
C ASP A 207 -13.19 -4.22 5.93
N LEU A 208 -14.24 -4.47 6.70
CA LEU A 208 -14.17 -5.05 8.03
C LEU A 208 -14.29 -6.58 7.82
N ASN A 209 -13.15 -7.27 7.87
CA ASN A 209 -13.07 -8.70 7.62
C ASN A 209 -14.00 -9.46 8.58
N ASN A 210 -15.07 -10.04 8.03
CA ASN A 210 -16.11 -10.76 8.77
C ASN A 210 -15.76 -12.25 8.98
N GLU A 211 -14.67 -12.71 8.39
CA GLU A 211 -14.00 -13.92 8.84
C GLU A 211 -12.85 -13.45 9.73
N SER A 212 -12.88 -13.75 11.03
CA SER A 212 -11.61 -13.85 11.75
C SER A 212 -10.76 -14.77 10.87
N PRO A 213 -9.66 -14.26 10.25
CA PRO A 213 -8.91 -15.05 9.28
C PRO A 213 -8.62 -16.36 9.97
N LYS A 214 -9.10 -17.47 9.39
CA LYS A 214 -8.87 -18.79 9.97
C LYS A 214 -7.35 -18.92 10.04
N SER A 215 -6.81 -18.74 11.24
CA SER A 215 -5.38 -18.79 11.46
C SER A 215 -4.93 -20.16 10.97
N VAL A 216 -4.13 -20.18 9.91
CA VAL A 216 -3.59 -21.41 9.37
C VAL A 216 -2.41 -21.78 10.25
N THR A 217 -2.42 -23.00 10.80
CA THR A 217 -1.26 -23.54 11.47
C THR A 217 -0.16 -23.81 10.43
N LEU A 218 1.02 -23.23 10.64
CA LEU A 218 2.21 -23.49 9.84
C LEU A 218 3.04 -24.57 10.55
N ASP A 219 3.07 -25.78 10.00
CA ASP A 219 3.64 -26.97 10.67
C ASP A 219 5.09 -27.26 10.25
N ALA A 220 5.58 -26.62 9.18
CA ALA A 220 6.93 -26.84 8.67
C ALA A 220 8.03 -26.37 9.65
N PRO A 221 9.23 -26.98 9.63
CA PRO A 221 10.36 -26.49 10.40
C PRO A 221 10.82 -25.11 9.91
N PHE A 222 11.43 -24.29 10.77
CA PHE A 222 12.08 -23.06 10.30
C PHE A 222 13.33 -23.39 9.46
N ALA A 223 13.55 -22.57 8.44
CA ALA A 223 14.77 -22.60 7.65
C ALA A 223 15.99 -22.37 8.54
N THR A 224 17.08 -23.06 8.23
CA THR A 224 18.39 -22.81 8.82
C THR A 224 19.34 -22.26 7.77
N SER A 225 20.28 -21.42 8.20
CA SER A 225 21.40 -20.98 7.36
C SER A 225 22.52 -22.02 7.43
N PHE A 226 23.02 -22.49 6.29
CA PHE A 226 24.13 -23.43 6.21
C PHE A 226 25.02 -23.16 4.99
N PRO A 227 26.34 -23.43 5.08
CA PRO A 227 27.27 -23.24 3.98
C PRO A 227 27.08 -24.30 2.89
N LEU A 228 27.24 -23.90 1.63
CA LEU A 228 27.39 -24.86 0.53
C LEU A 228 28.71 -25.62 0.67
N GLN A 229 28.74 -26.91 0.31
CA GLN A 229 29.96 -27.73 0.51
C GLN A 229 31.15 -27.22 -0.31
N ASP A 230 30.89 -26.68 -1.51
CA ASP A 230 31.92 -26.24 -2.47
C ASP A 230 32.04 -24.72 -2.58
N SER A 231 31.34 -23.94 -1.76
CA SER A 231 31.31 -22.47 -1.83
C SER A 231 31.26 -21.86 -0.42
N PRO A 232 31.95 -20.73 -0.16
CA PRO A 232 31.85 -20.03 1.12
C PRO A 232 30.48 -19.35 1.35
N GLN A 233 29.56 -19.45 0.39
CA GLN A 233 28.23 -18.87 0.47
C GLN A 233 27.32 -19.71 1.37
N ASN A 234 26.49 -19.03 2.15
CA ASN A 234 25.42 -19.66 2.90
C ASN A 234 24.13 -19.65 2.08
N VAL A 235 23.31 -20.66 2.30
CA VAL A 235 21.93 -20.75 1.83
C VAL A 235 21.00 -20.88 3.01
N ILE A 236 19.73 -20.52 2.84
CA ILE A 236 18.67 -20.76 3.81
C ILE A 236 17.77 -21.91 3.32
N GLY A 237 17.43 -22.86 4.20
CA GLY A 237 16.52 -23.95 3.87
C GLY A 237 16.67 -25.15 4.81
N ILE A 238 16.60 -26.35 4.25
CA ILE A 238 16.78 -27.62 4.95
C ILE A 238 18.01 -28.35 4.40
N GLU A 239 19.06 -28.46 5.23
CA GLU A 239 20.35 -29.03 4.85
C GLU A 239 20.21 -30.43 4.23
N GLY A 240 20.85 -30.63 3.07
CA GLY A 240 20.80 -31.89 2.33
C GLY A 240 19.48 -32.17 1.61
N LYS A 241 18.58 -31.18 1.50
CA LYS A 241 17.33 -31.30 0.75
C LYS A 241 17.07 -30.12 -0.18
N ILE A 242 16.88 -28.92 0.36
CA ILE A 242 16.52 -27.71 -0.39
C ILE A 242 17.21 -26.49 0.22
N GLY A 243 17.71 -25.59 -0.62
CA GLY A 243 18.39 -24.37 -0.17
C GLY A 243 18.18 -23.22 -1.14
N ILE A 244 17.97 -22.02 -0.58
CA ILE A 244 17.86 -20.77 -1.32
C ILE A 244 19.14 -19.97 -1.11
N LEU A 245 19.88 -19.71 -2.17
CA LEU A 245 20.87 -18.64 -2.20
C LEU A 245 20.17 -17.37 -2.69
N GLY A 246 20.01 -16.43 -1.78
CA GLY A 246 19.24 -15.20 -2.00
C GLY A 246 19.69 -14.10 -1.04
N PRO A 247 18.80 -13.16 -0.69
CA PRO A 247 19.10 -12.19 0.36
C PRO A 247 19.23 -12.89 1.72
N ASP A 248 19.84 -12.19 2.68
CA ASP A 248 19.88 -12.66 4.08
C ASP A 248 18.46 -12.75 4.68
N ASN A 249 17.60 -11.78 4.32
CA ASN A 249 16.19 -11.76 4.73
C ASN A 249 15.28 -11.34 3.57
N PHE A 250 14.07 -11.90 3.55
CA PHE A 250 12.97 -11.40 2.73
C PHE A 250 12.29 -10.22 3.42
N VAL A 251 11.79 -9.27 2.63
CA VAL A 251 11.15 -8.03 3.10
C VAL A 251 9.81 -7.91 2.38
N ALA A 252 8.75 -7.65 3.12
CA ALA A 252 7.41 -7.49 2.55
C ALA A 252 7.35 -6.27 1.61
N GLU A 253 6.53 -6.38 0.57
CA GLU A 253 6.34 -5.40 -0.52
C GLU A 253 7.60 -5.06 -1.33
N ASP A 254 8.76 -5.65 -1.02
CA ASP A 254 10.01 -5.39 -1.72
C ASP A 254 10.31 -6.46 -2.78
N THR A 255 10.35 -6.04 -4.05
CA THR A 255 10.60 -6.95 -5.17
C THR A 255 12.09 -7.29 -5.33
N ARG A 256 13.00 -6.49 -4.77
CA ARG A 256 14.45 -6.66 -4.94
C ARG A 256 14.96 -7.85 -4.13
N ARG A 257 14.44 -8.05 -2.92
CA ARG A 257 14.75 -9.21 -2.08
C ARG A 257 14.27 -10.54 -2.69
N GLY A 258 13.34 -10.53 -3.64
CA GLY A 258 12.94 -11.71 -4.41
C GLY A 258 13.56 -11.80 -5.83
N ALA A 259 14.28 -10.79 -6.30
CA ALA A 259 14.52 -10.62 -7.74
C ALA A 259 15.48 -11.65 -8.37
N LYS A 260 16.42 -12.19 -7.61
CA LYS A 260 17.41 -13.15 -8.13
C LYS A 260 17.79 -14.15 -7.05
N LEU A 261 17.28 -15.36 -7.20
CA LEU A 261 17.44 -16.46 -6.28
C LEU A 261 17.99 -17.68 -7.02
N MET A 262 18.92 -18.39 -6.41
CA MET A 262 19.29 -19.73 -6.85
C MET A 262 18.68 -20.74 -5.88
N LEU A 263 17.88 -21.66 -6.41
CA LEU A 263 17.35 -22.78 -5.65
C LEU A 263 18.21 -24.02 -5.91
N TYR A 264 18.63 -24.70 -4.85
CA TYR A 264 19.44 -25.91 -4.88
C TYR A 264 18.65 -27.08 -4.31
N TYR A 265 18.62 -28.20 -5.04
CA TYR A 265 17.92 -29.43 -4.65
C TYR A 265 18.93 -30.56 -4.49
N TRP A 266 18.86 -31.28 -3.37
CA TRP A 266 19.69 -32.44 -3.05
C TRP A 266 18.81 -33.69 -2.90
N SER A 267 18.97 -34.67 -3.79
CA SER A 267 18.24 -35.94 -3.81
C SER A 267 18.85 -36.90 -4.85
N ASP A 268 18.02 -37.65 -5.58
CA ASP A 268 18.42 -38.42 -6.75
C ASP A 268 18.33 -37.56 -8.03
N PRO A 269 19.43 -37.34 -8.77
CA PRO A 269 19.37 -36.56 -10.01
C PRO A 269 18.35 -37.06 -11.03
N GLU A 270 18.10 -38.37 -11.11
CA GLU A 270 17.10 -38.93 -12.05
C GLU A 270 15.66 -38.53 -11.71
N SER A 271 15.39 -38.20 -10.44
CA SER A 271 14.08 -37.74 -9.97
C SER A 271 13.92 -36.22 -9.98
N LEU A 272 14.99 -35.47 -10.26
CA LEU A 272 14.98 -34.00 -10.24
C LEU A 272 15.24 -33.37 -11.61
N VAL A 273 16.25 -33.84 -12.34
CA VAL A 273 16.75 -33.15 -13.54
C VAL A 273 15.73 -33.23 -14.68
N GLY A 274 15.36 -32.07 -15.22
CA GLY A 274 14.36 -31.96 -16.28
C GLY A 274 12.93 -32.15 -15.82
N LYS A 275 12.68 -32.20 -14.50
CA LYS A 275 11.34 -32.27 -13.91
C LYS A 275 10.75 -30.88 -13.69
N GLU A 276 9.42 -30.82 -13.74
CA GLU A 276 8.69 -29.60 -13.40
C GLU A 276 8.77 -29.35 -11.89
N TYR A 277 9.03 -28.10 -11.50
CA TYR A 277 8.98 -27.66 -10.11
C TYR A 277 7.95 -26.54 -9.93
N LYS A 278 7.47 -26.42 -8.70
CA LYS A 278 6.57 -25.34 -8.26
C LYS A 278 6.93 -24.95 -6.84
N VAL A 279 6.93 -23.66 -6.55
CA VAL A 279 7.16 -23.11 -5.20
C VAL A 279 5.95 -22.27 -4.83
N GLU A 280 5.30 -22.63 -3.74
CA GLU A 280 4.17 -21.88 -3.17
C GLU A 280 4.54 -21.40 -1.77
N ALA A 281 3.90 -20.33 -1.32
CA ALA A 281 4.01 -19.88 0.07
C ALA A 281 2.65 -19.59 0.67
N ILE A 282 2.52 -19.84 1.98
CA ILE A 282 1.32 -19.53 2.77
C ILE A 282 1.70 -18.87 4.10
N ASN A 283 1.00 -17.79 4.47
CA ASN A 283 1.18 -17.15 5.78
C ASN A 283 0.16 -17.65 6.82
N SER A 284 0.33 -17.21 8.07
CA SER A 284 -0.55 -17.56 9.19
C SER A 284 -2.01 -17.07 9.01
N TYR A 285 -2.26 -16.11 8.12
CA TYR A 285 -3.59 -15.63 7.76
C TYR A 285 -4.25 -16.44 6.64
N GLY A 286 -3.54 -17.43 6.08
CA GLY A 286 -4.02 -18.28 4.99
C GLY A 286 -3.91 -17.66 3.60
N GLU A 287 -3.19 -16.54 3.47
CA GLU A 287 -2.85 -15.96 2.18
C GLU A 287 -1.87 -16.89 1.46
N LYS A 288 -2.11 -17.12 0.17
CA LYS A 288 -1.27 -17.98 -0.67
C LYS A 288 -0.64 -17.21 -1.82
N LEU A 289 0.64 -17.48 -2.08
CA LEU A 289 1.39 -16.92 -3.20
C LEU A 289 2.04 -18.05 -4.01
N LEU A 290 1.89 -18.01 -5.33
CA LEU A 290 2.75 -18.77 -6.24
C LEU A 290 4.06 -17.99 -6.38
N LEU A 291 5.16 -18.55 -5.89
CA LEU A 291 6.45 -17.87 -5.89
C LEU A 291 7.23 -18.09 -7.18
N SER A 292 7.24 -19.32 -7.69
CA SER A 292 7.94 -19.67 -8.93
C SER A 292 7.49 -21.04 -9.45
N GLU A 293 7.60 -21.24 -10.76
CA GLU A 293 7.40 -22.53 -11.43
C GLU A 293 8.35 -22.63 -12.63
N GLY A 294 8.70 -23.85 -13.04
CA GLY A 294 9.58 -24.06 -14.17
C GLY A 294 10.11 -25.49 -14.26
N VAL A 295 11.28 -25.66 -14.86
CA VAL A 295 11.92 -26.97 -15.03
C VAL A 295 13.32 -26.94 -14.41
N LEU A 296 13.63 -27.93 -13.58
CA LEU A 296 14.93 -28.02 -12.91
C LEU A 296 16.04 -28.37 -13.90
N ALA A 297 17.16 -27.66 -13.77
CA ALA A 297 18.39 -27.95 -14.50
C ALA A 297 19.29 -28.92 -13.73
N ALA A 298 20.21 -29.58 -14.44
CA ALA A 298 21.23 -30.42 -13.82
C ALA A 298 22.10 -29.61 -12.85
N GLY A 299 22.53 -30.21 -11.73
CA GLY A 299 23.38 -29.56 -10.74
C GLY A 299 24.65 -28.90 -11.33
N LEU A 300 25.06 -27.78 -10.74
CA LEU A 300 26.30 -27.06 -11.05
C LEU A 300 27.46 -27.47 -10.13
N TYR A 301 27.17 -27.74 -8.85
CA TYR A 301 28.15 -28.12 -7.83
C TYR A 301 27.79 -29.46 -7.16
N SER A 302 27.68 -29.49 -5.83
CA SER A 302 27.31 -30.66 -5.03
C SER A 302 25.81 -30.90 -4.93
N GLU A 303 24.98 -30.00 -5.44
CA GLU A 303 23.55 -30.23 -5.64
C GLU A 303 23.27 -31.17 -6.82
N ASP A 304 22.12 -31.84 -6.75
CA ASP A 304 21.67 -32.76 -7.80
C ASP A 304 20.89 -32.02 -8.90
N ALA A 305 20.19 -30.95 -8.52
CA ALA A 305 19.52 -30.05 -9.46
C ALA A 305 19.47 -28.61 -8.94
N HIS A 306 19.31 -27.66 -9.85
CA HIS A 306 19.18 -26.24 -9.49
C HIS A 306 18.22 -25.49 -10.43
N ILE A 307 17.87 -24.27 -10.02
CA ILE A 307 17.22 -23.30 -10.90
C ILE A 307 17.55 -21.86 -10.47
N LEU A 308 17.82 -21.00 -11.44
CA LEU A 308 17.87 -19.54 -11.25
C LEU A 308 16.47 -18.98 -11.48
N THR A 309 15.90 -18.34 -10.46
CA THR A 309 14.53 -17.82 -10.47
C THR A 309 14.43 -16.46 -9.78
N SER A 310 13.24 -15.87 -9.80
CA SER A 310 12.81 -14.81 -8.91
C SER A 310 11.56 -15.25 -8.14
N PHE A 311 11.32 -14.64 -6.98
CA PHE A 311 10.03 -14.65 -6.30
C PHE A 311 9.36 -13.28 -6.45
N PRO A 312 8.02 -13.21 -6.55
CA PRO A 312 7.31 -11.96 -6.32
C PRO A 312 7.56 -11.47 -4.89
N ALA A 313 7.32 -10.18 -4.64
CA ALA A 313 7.36 -9.66 -3.27
C ALA A 313 6.30 -10.37 -2.41
N PHE A 314 6.69 -10.73 -1.19
CA PHE A 314 5.73 -11.12 -0.16
C PHE A 314 4.85 -9.92 0.16
N THR A 315 3.56 -10.15 0.37
CA THR A 315 2.55 -9.09 0.55
C THR A 315 2.50 -8.57 1.98
N THR A 316 2.87 -9.41 2.96
CA THR A 316 2.86 -9.08 4.39
C THR A 316 4.10 -9.57 5.08
N GLU A 317 4.46 -8.92 6.19
CA GLU A 317 5.48 -9.41 7.12
C GLU A 317 4.99 -10.62 7.93
N GLY A 318 5.92 -11.22 8.67
CA GLY A 318 5.70 -12.34 9.59
C GLY A 318 6.09 -13.69 9.02
N GLU A 319 5.60 -14.76 9.65
CA GLU A 319 5.92 -16.13 9.27
C GLU A 319 5.23 -16.56 7.97
N TRP A 320 6.03 -17.10 7.05
CA TRP A 320 5.56 -17.74 5.82
C TRP A 320 6.11 -19.16 5.73
N GLN A 321 5.26 -20.14 5.44
CA GLN A 321 5.67 -21.48 5.04
C GLN A 321 5.85 -21.51 3.52
N VAL A 322 7.04 -21.92 3.07
CA VAL A 322 7.39 -22.07 1.66
C VAL A 322 7.47 -23.56 1.35
N SER A 323 6.65 -24.00 0.40
CA SER A 323 6.52 -25.41 -0.01
C SER A 323 7.04 -25.59 -1.43
N PHE A 324 7.93 -26.55 -1.61
CA PHE A 324 8.61 -26.87 -2.86
C PHE A 324 8.06 -28.20 -3.38
N TYR A 325 7.62 -28.20 -4.63
CA TYR A 325 7.04 -29.36 -5.30
C TYR A 325 7.88 -29.74 -6.51
N VAL A 326 7.97 -31.05 -6.79
CA VAL A 326 8.53 -31.61 -8.02
C VAL A 326 7.51 -32.61 -8.58
N GLU A 327 7.08 -32.44 -9.83
CA GLU A 327 6.03 -33.26 -10.46
C GLU A 327 4.74 -33.35 -9.61
N GLU A 328 4.30 -32.22 -9.03
CA GLU A 328 3.14 -32.09 -8.12
C GLU A 328 3.27 -32.81 -6.76
N GLU A 329 4.37 -33.50 -6.50
CA GLU A 329 4.66 -34.09 -5.20
C GLU A 329 5.41 -33.09 -4.32
N LEU A 330 5.00 -32.96 -3.05
CA LEU A 330 5.71 -32.14 -2.08
C LEU A 330 7.11 -32.73 -1.87
N PHE A 331 8.12 -31.97 -2.29
CA PHE A 331 9.52 -32.33 -2.14
C PHE A 331 10.01 -31.98 -0.73
N GLU A 332 9.80 -30.72 -0.32
CA GLU A 332 10.12 -30.24 1.03
C GLU A 332 9.40 -28.92 1.32
N GLU A 333 9.29 -28.54 2.58
CA GLU A 333 8.80 -27.24 3.02
C GLU A 333 9.51 -26.73 4.27
N PHE A 334 9.56 -25.41 4.40
CA PHE A 334 10.10 -24.77 5.60
C PHE A 334 9.50 -23.38 5.81
N ARG A 335 9.57 -22.89 7.05
CA ARG A 335 9.17 -21.54 7.41
C ARG A 335 10.31 -20.56 7.29
N ILE A 336 9.99 -19.35 6.84
CA ILE A 336 10.85 -18.18 6.83
C ILE A 336 10.16 -17.05 7.58
N GLU A 337 10.95 -16.12 8.09
CA GLU A 337 10.48 -14.83 8.59
C GLU A 337 10.59 -13.81 7.45
N VAL A 338 9.49 -13.11 7.14
CA VAL A 338 9.47 -11.98 6.21
C VAL A 338 9.44 -10.70 7.04
N LEU A 339 10.44 -9.84 6.85
CA LEU A 339 10.56 -8.58 7.60
C LEU A 339 9.52 -7.54 7.14
N PRO A 340 9.22 -6.54 8.01
CA PRO A 340 8.38 -5.39 7.68
C PRO A 340 8.78 -4.70 6.38
N PRO A 341 7.83 -4.11 5.63
CA PRO A 341 8.17 -3.30 4.46
C PRO A 341 9.14 -2.17 4.79
N PHE A 342 10.01 -1.85 3.83
CA PHE A 342 10.94 -0.74 3.98
C PHE A 342 10.22 0.60 4.29
N PRO A 343 10.77 1.41 5.22
CA PRO A 343 10.30 2.78 5.44
C PRO A 343 10.31 3.58 4.14
N LYS A 344 9.18 4.16 3.77
CA LYS A 344 8.99 4.89 2.52
C LYS A 344 8.04 6.09 2.68
N SER A 345 8.33 7.15 1.93
CA SER A 345 7.44 8.30 1.70
C SER A 345 6.92 8.29 0.27
N GLU A 346 6.40 9.41 -0.23
CA GLU A 346 6.02 9.55 -1.64
C GLU A 346 7.23 9.35 -2.57
N HIS A 347 8.39 9.89 -2.20
CA HIS A 347 9.56 9.90 -3.06
C HIS A 347 10.79 9.17 -2.55
N TYR A 348 10.81 8.74 -1.30
CA TYR A 348 11.99 8.16 -0.67
C TYR A 348 11.71 6.77 -0.11
N VAL A 349 12.69 5.87 -0.19
CA VAL A 349 12.64 4.52 0.39
C VAL A 349 13.98 4.22 1.05
N LEU A 350 13.98 3.81 2.32
CA LEU A 350 15.15 3.28 3.00
C LEU A 350 15.40 1.83 2.51
N LEU A 351 16.59 1.52 2.01
CA LEU A 351 16.88 0.20 1.40
C LEU A 351 17.35 -0.86 2.38
N ASP A 352 17.67 -0.45 3.60
CA ASP A 352 18.09 -1.29 4.71
C ASP A 352 16.91 -1.49 5.66
N SER A 353 16.65 -2.73 6.06
CA SER A 353 15.53 -2.98 6.98
C SER A 353 15.91 -2.45 8.36
N PRO A 354 15.05 -1.66 9.03
CA PRO A 354 15.31 -1.21 10.39
C PRO A 354 15.63 -2.36 11.35
N LYS A 355 15.01 -3.53 11.15
CA LYS A 355 15.23 -4.75 11.94
C LYS A 355 16.61 -5.41 11.71
N GLU A 356 17.31 -5.03 10.65
CA GLU A 356 18.68 -5.50 10.33
C GLU A 356 19.76 -4.58 10.95
N ILE A 357 19.38 -3.40 11.49
CA ILE A 357 20.31 -2.38 11.98
C ILE A 357 20.59 -2.57 13.47
N GLN A 358 21.86 -2.62 13.87
CA GLN A 358 22.23 -2.85 15.27
C GLN A 358 21.97 -1.63 16.16
N ILE A 359 21.32 -1.87 17.31
CA ILE A 359 21.04 -0.84 18.31
C ILE A 359 22.34 -0.29 18.91
N GLY A 360 22.45 1.04 18.95
CA GLY A 360 23.59 1.74 19.54
C GLY A 360 24.80 1.86 18.63
N GLU A 361 24.80 1.21 17.46
CA GLU A 361 25.85 1.31 16.46
C GLU A 361 25.48 2.29 15.35
N THR A 362 26.49 2.99 14.83
CA THR A 362 26.32 3.81 13.64
C THR A 362 26.40 2.91 12.42
N THR A 363 25.34 2.88 11.62
CA THR A 363 25.27 2.08 10.39
C THR A 363 25.13 3.02 9.21
N ASN A 364 25.90 2.73 8.17
CA ASN A 364 25.77 3.42 6.90
C ASN A 364 24.65 2.75 6.10
N VAL A 365 23.65 3.54 5.70
CA VAL A 365 22.42 3.08 5.06
C VAL A 365 22.21 3.81 3.74
N ILE A 366 21.38 3.22 2.86
CA ILE A 366 21.06 3.78 1.56
C ILE A 366 19.59 4.19 1.51
N ILE A 367 19.33 5.42 1.04
CA ILE A 367 17.99 5.91 0.72
C ILE A 367 17.90 6.07 -0.80
N GLU A 368 16.91 5.42 -1.38
CA GLU A 368 16.54 5.58 -2.77
C GLU A 368 15.55 6.72 -2.94
N SER A 369 15.74 7.54 -3.97
CA SER A 369 14.84 8.63 -4.32
C SER A 369 14.37 8.55 -5.76
N SER A 370 13.08 8.80 -5.93
CA SER A 370 12.45 9.02 -7.22
C SER A 370 12.35 10.51 -7.60
N ASN A 371 12.70 11.42 -6.68
CA ASN A 371 12.54 12.88 -6.79
C ASN A 371 13.81 13.62 -7.22
N GLY A 372 14.18 13.41 -8.48
CA GLY A 372 15.23 14.19 -9.12
C GLY A 372 16.63 14.06 -8.49
N GLU A 373 17.60 14.67 -9.16
CA GLU A 373 19.00 14.64 -8.73
C GLU A 373 19.28 15.81 -7.79
N LYS A 374 19.58 15.53 -6.53
CA LYS A 374 20.15 16.48 -5.57
C LYS A 374 21.57 16.04 -5.21
N GLU A 375 22.41 16.98 -4.80
CA GLU A 375 23.75 16.66 -4.31
C GLU A 375 23.69 15.93 -2.96
N SER A 376 22.77 16.35 -2.10
CA SER A 376 22.49 15.71 -0.81
C SER A 376 21.03 15.89 -0.41
N ILE A 377 20.58 15.07 0.53
CA ILE A 377 19.27 15.17 1.19
C ILE A 377 19.47 15.34 2.70
N GLU A 378 18.53 16.03 3.35
CA GLU A 378 18.48 16.12 4.80
C GLU A 378 17.59 15.00 5.35
N VAL A 379 18.10 14.27 6.33
CA VAL A 379 17.39 13.15 6.98
C VAL A 379 17.35 13.38 8.48
N LEU A 380 16.15 13.40 9.05
CA LEU A 380 15.91 13.45 10.49
C LEU A 380 15.40 12.08 10.95
N LEU A 381 16.02 11.51 11.97
CA LEU A 381 15.48 10.37 12.70
C LEU A 381 14.64 10.89 13.86
N VAL A 382 13.35 10.55 13.87
CA VAL A 382 12.40 11.04 14.87
C VAL A 382 11.81 9.86 15.64
N ASN A 383 11.82 9.97 16.97
CA ASN A 383 11.15 9.01 17.85
C ASN A 383 9.65 9.29 17.82
N SER A 384 8.85 8.31 17.38
CA SER A 384 7.38 8.50 17.30
C SER A 384 6.74 8.69 18.68
N ASN A 385 7.40 8.21 19.74
CA ASN A 385 7.00 8.48 21.11
C ASN A 385 7.51 9.87 21.55
N GLY A 386 6.77 10.91 21.16
CA GLY A 386 6.97 12.29 21.60
C GLY A 386 7.55 13.25 20.57
N ASP A 387 7.68 12.84 19.31
CA ASP A 387 8.17 13.65 18.17
C ASP A 387 9.54 14.30 18.43
N GLU A 388 10.40 13.62 19.17
CA GLU A 388 11.74 14.09 19.46
C GLU A 388 12.69 13.75 18.30
N ILE A 389 13.30 14.78 17.70
CA ILE A 389 14.37 14.61 16.72
C ILE A 389 15.61 14.08 17.46
N VAL A 390 15.96 12.83 17.20
CA VAL A 390 17.08 12.14 17.84
C VAL A 390 18.38 12.30 17.06
N GLN A 391 18.29 12.38 15.74
CA GLN A 391 19.45 12.59 14.87
C GLN A 391 19.06 13.44 13.67
N LYS A 392 20.01 14.29 13.23
CA LYS A 392 19.96 15.03 11.97
C LYS A 392 21.22 14.71 11.17
N SER A 393 21.03 14.21 9.95
CA SER A 393 22.10 13.74 9.07
C SER A 393 21.94 14.34 7.68
N SER A 394 23.03 14.42 6.93
CA SER A 394 23.04 14.77 5.51
C SER A 394 23.57 13.58 4.72
N PHE A 395 22.75 13.06 3.80
CA PHE A 395 23.09 11.92 2.98
C PHE A 395 23.56 12.41 1.61
N GLN A 396 24.67 11.86 1.12
CA GLN A 396 25.30 12.30 -0.13
C GLN A 396 24.86 11.41 -1.29
N ASN A 397 24.59 12.02 -2.45
CA ASN A 397 24.26 11.29 -3.66
C ASN A 397 25.48 10.52 -4.19
N ASP A 398 25.32 9.23 -4.46
CA ASP A 398 26.38 8.33 -4.92
C ASP A 398 26.84 8.59 -6.38
N GLN A 399 26.18 9.53 -7.08
CA GLN A 399 26.40 9.92 -8.47
C GLN A 399 26.14 8.82 -9.51
N ASN A 400 25.57 7.67 -9.10
CA ASN A 400 25.34 6.51 -9.94
C ASN A 400 23.85 6.15 -10.01
N PRO A 401 23.05 6.95 -10.74
CA PRO A 401 21.62 6.71 -10.82
C PRO A 401 21.33 5.37 -11.48
N VAL A 402 20.36 4.66 -10.89
CA VAL A 402 19.87 3.37 -11.36
C VAL A 402 18.63 3.60 -12.24
N ILE A 403 18.42 2.75 -13.23
CA ILE A 403 17.17 2.73 -14.00
C ILE A 403 16.32 1.59 -13.46
N ASP A 404 15.14 1.95 -12.95
CA ASP A 404 14.12 0.98 -12.55
C ASP A 404 13.72 0.13 -13.75
N ALA A 405 13.85 -1.18 -13.63
CA ALA A 405 13.59 -2.10 -14.74
C ALA A 405 12.10 -2.24 -15.08
N ALA A 406 11.20 -2.00 -14.13
CA ALA A 406 9.76 -2.14 -14.31
C ALA A 406 9.15 -0.94 -15.06
N ASN A 407 9.61 0.28 -14.77
CA ASN A 407 9.01 1.50 -15.33
C ASN A 407 9.98 2.42 -16.10
N GLY A 408 11.29 2.12 -16.10
CA GLY A 408 12.31 2.94 -16.75
C GLY A 408 12.61 4.26 -16.04
N GLN A 409 12.10 4.47 -14.83
CA GLN A 409 12.35 5.65 -14.02
C GLN A 409 13.80 5.69 -13.57
N ARG A 410 14.39 6.89 -13.57
CA ARG A 410 15.72 7.12 -12.99
C ARG A 410 15.57 7.27 -11.48
N LEU A 411 16.27 6.42 -10.75
CA LEU A 411 16.36 6.41 -9.29
C LEU A 411 17.73 6.91 -8.88
N PHE A 412 17.79 7.59 -7.73
CA PHE A 412 19.03 8.13 -7.17
C PHE A 412 19.26 7.51 -5.80
N HIS A 413 20.51 7.19 -5.48
CA HIS A 413 20.88 6.62 -4.19
C HIS A 413 21.64 7.65 -3.37
N TYR A 414 21.22 7.80 -2.12
CA TYR A 414 21.82 8.69 -1.15
C TYR A 414 22.34 7.84 0.01
N GLU A 415 23.61 8.01 0.32
CA GLU A 415 24.31 7.22 1.34
C GLU A 415 24.61 8.10 2.55
N GLY A 416 24.38 7.56 3.75
CA GLY A 416 24.61 8.29 4.99
C GLY A 416 24.47 7.44 6.24
N GLU A 417 24.87 8.01 7.36
CA GLU A 417 24.93 7.30 8.65
C GLU A 417 23.67 7.54 9.49
N ILE A 418 23.11 6.47 10.05
CA ILE A 418 22.03 6.47 11.05
C ILE A 418 22.49 5.67 12.27
N LYS A 419 22.09 6.14 13.47
CA LYS A 419 22.27 5.42 14.72
C LYS A 419 20.95 5.40 15.49
N PHE A 420 20.39 4.21 15.68
CA PHE A 420 19.27 4.02 16.59
C PHE A 420 19.80 3.88 18.02
N PRO A 421 19.53 4.82 18.95
CA PRO A 421 20.12 4.76 20.29
C PRO A 421 19.49 3.68 21.18
N LYS A 422 18.28 3.22 20.84
CA LYS A 422 17.51 2.20 21.56
C LYS A 422 16.52 1.54 20.59
N GLU A 423 15.97 0.43 21.00
CA GLU A 423 14.78 -0.17 20.38
C GLU A 423 13.57 0.76 20.59
N GLY A 424 12.71 0.86 19.58
CA GLY A 424 11.49 1.66 19.66
C GLY A 424 10.82 1.84 18.30
N SER A 425 9.87 2.78 18.28
CA SER A 425 9.13 3.17 17.09
C SER A 425 9.66 4.50 16.55
N TRP A 426 9.89 4.56 15.25
CA TRP A 426 10.62 5.63 14.59
C TRP A 426 9.94 6.01 13.28
N TYR A 427 10.21 7.22 12.80
CA TYR A 427 10.00 7.58 11.40
C TYR A 427 11.19 8.42 10.92
N LEU A 428 11.37 8.47 9.60
CA LEU A 428 12.31 9.37 8.97
C LEU A 428 11.56 10.58 8.40
N GLU A 429 12.10 11.77 8.62
CA GLU A 429 11.73 12.97 7.86
C GLU A 429 12.84 13.26 6.85
N ILE A 430 12.53 13.19 5.56
CA ILE A 430 13.48 13.30 4.45
C ILE A 430 13.05 14.46 3.56
N ASP A 431 13.83 15.54 3.56
CA ASP A 431 13.50 16.79 2.85
C ASP A 431 12.05 17.30 3.12
N GLY A 432 11.54 17.06 4.33
CA GLY A 432 10.19 17.43 4.76
C GLY A 432 9.08 16.41 4.45
N GLU A 433 9.42 15.27 3.84
CA GLU A 433 8.51 14.13 3.69
C GLU A 433 8.69 13.14 4.83
N GLN A 434 7.59 12.61 5.37
CA GLN A 434 7.62 11.62 6.43
C GLN A 434 7.39 10.22 5.88
N THR A 435 8.15 9.25 6.38
CA THR A 435 7.86 7.83 6.15
C THR A 435 6.72 7.35 7.04
N GLN A 436 6.19 6.16 6.78
CA GLN A 436 5.41 5.46 7.80
C GLN A 436 6.25 5.24 9.07
N VAL A 437 5.59 5.11 10.22
CA VAL A 437 6.23 4.67 11.46
C VAL A 437 6.67 3.21 11.31
N PHE A 438 7.87 2.89 11.79
CA PHE A 438 8.45 1.56 11.77
C PHE A 438 9.14 1.24 13.11
N GLU A 439 9.37 -0.04 13.36
CA GLU A 439 10.14 -0.52 14.50
C GLU A 439 11.50 -1.03 14.04
N ASN A 440 12.53 -0.80 14.86
CA ASN A 440 13.86 -1.36 14.65
C ASN A 440 14.11 -2.61 15.49
#